data_AF-A0A9W8U1M7-F1
#
_entry.id   AF-A0A9W8U1M7-F1
#
_cell.length_a   1.000
_cell.length_b   1.000
_cell.length_c   1.000
_cell.angle_alpha   90.00
_cell.angle_beta   90.00
_cell.angle_gamma   90.00
#
_symmetry.space_group_name_H-M   'P 1'
#
loop_
_entity.id
_entity.type
_entity.pdbx_description
1 polymer ?
#
loop_
_entity_poly.entity_id
_entity_poly.type
_entity_poly.pdbx_seq_one_letter_code
_entity_poly.pdbx_strand_id
1 'polypeptide(L)'
;MHKRRSNAIEEKDALRRSTRVTKKAKIVTDAGEEEVKVEVTTIHIDKAPELAVKPSSTKKGKAKAADTDIIDVSSLPERVCSNWKVGAHVSAAGGVENAVFNAAKIGANAFALFVKSQRKWSSPPLTDANISSFKSRMKQLSYNPKYILPHGSYLINLGNPDTEKREKSYECFLDDLKRCDSLGLELYNFHPGSSLGIVEPSVSMTHIADCINRSHRDTPGSKVVVVLENMAGSGNIIGSDFAHLGEIIGQVDDKTRVGVCLDTCHMFAAGYDIRTKEGWNSTVESFDTHVGLKYLRGMHLNDSKTACGSKKDRHDNIGVGHLSIQTFAHILIDPRMQDIPLILETPSHEGSNKNWDVWVKEIEVLNLLSVGTNSAVCSSPCGEDAKHASEVTYDLLARGIKDVIQATGSSTEGVKSTKSTLKKSAKGAAPQESQKVKRGKRRAVDNE
;
A
#
# COMPACT_ATOMS: atom_id res chain seq x y z
N MET A 1 -13.47 -48.16 -11.45
CA MET A 1 -14.66 -47.43 -11.95
C MET A 1 -14.93 -46.23 -11.05
N HIS A 2 -14.56 -45.02 -11.47
CA HIS A 2 -15.24 -43.74 -11.17
C HIS A 2 -14.53 -42.65 -12.00
N LYS A 3 -15.28 -42.06 -12.92
CA LYS A 3 -14.80 -41.18 -14.02
C LYS A 3 -14.39 -39.80 -13.50
N ARG A 4 -13.19 -39.36 -13.90
CA ARG A 4 -12.76 -37.95 -13.89
C ARG A 4 -13.57 -37.17 -14.93
N ARG A 5 -14.14 -36.02 -14.56
CA ARG A 5 -14.70 -35.03 -15.49
C ARG A 5 -13.62 -34.01 -15.82
N SER A 6 -13.13 -34.06 -17.06
CA SER A 6 -12.38 -33.02 -17.74
C SER A 6 -13.35 -32.13 -18.52
N ASN A 7 -13.41 -30.83 -18.24
CA ASN A 7 -14.11 -29.86 -19.07
C ASN A 7 -13.15 -29.41 -20.19
N ALA A 8 -13.42 -29.88 -21.41
CA ALA A 8 -12.87 -29.31 -22.63
C ALA A 8 -13.68 -28.07 -23.03
N ILE A 9 -13.00 -27.01 -23.41
CA ILE A 9 -13.59 -25.82 -24.04
C ILE A 9 -13.62 -26.11 -25.54
N GLU A 10 -14.81 -26.25 -26.14
CA GLU A 10 -14.99 -26.25 -27.59
C GLU A 10 -15.01 -24.80 -28.10
N GLU A 11 -14.05 -24.47 -28.96
CA GLU A 11 -14.02 -23.25 -29.76
C GLU A 11 -15.04 -23.40 -30.92
N LYS A 12 -16.00 -22.48 -31.04
CA LYS A 12 -16.90 -22.41 -32.20
C LYS A 12 -16.53 -21.21 -33.07
N ASP A 13 -16.07 -21.50 -34.28
CA ASP A 13 -15.77 -20.52 -35.32
C ASP A 13 -17.01 -19.70 -35.72
N ALA A 14 -16.86 -18.37 -35.72
CA ALA A 14 -17.84 -17.46 -36.34
C ALA A 14 -17.59 -17.39 -37.86
N LEU A 15 -18.58 -17.76 -38.65
CA LEU A 15 -18.50 -17.74 -40.12
C LEU A 15 -18.44 -16.29 -40.62
N ARG A 16 -17.29 -15.87 -41.19
CA ARG A 16 -17.12 -14.54 -41.81
C ARG A 16 -17.54 -14.58 -43.27
N ARG A 17 -18.45 -13.70 -43.70
CA ARG A 17 -18.71 -13.42 -45.12
C ARG A 17 -18.08 -12.08 -45.50
N SER A 18 -17.32 -12.07 -46.60
CA SER A 18 -16.77 -10.86 -47.19
C SER A 18 -17.33 -10.65 -48.59
N THR A 19 -17.50 -9.39 -48.96
CA THR A 19 -17.93 -8.98 -50.30
C THR A 19 -16.90 -8.02 -50.87
N ARG A 20 -16.40 -8.31 -52.07
CA ARG A 20 -15.46 -7.46 -52.81
C ARG A 20 -16.24 -6.60 -53.80
N VAL A 21 -15.96 -5.30 -53.79
CA VAL A 21 -16.51 -4.35 -54.76
C VAL A 21 -15.37 -3.49 -55.30
N THR A 22 -15.24 -3.43 -56.61
CA THR A 22 -14.27 -2.56 -57.30
C THR A 22 -14.90 -1.19 -57.49
N LYS A 23 -14.25 -0.13 -56.98
CA LYS A 23 -14.67 1.27 -57.18
C LYS A 23 -13.63 2.02 -57.99
N LYS A 24 -14.09 2.94 -58.85
CA LYS A 24 -13.21 3.90 -59.53
C LYS A 24 -13.06 5.13 -58.65
N ALA A 25 -11.83 5.57 -58.42
CA ALA A 25 -11.51 6.79 -57.70
C ALA A 25 -10.65 7.67 -58.61
N LYS A 26 -10.96 8.97 -58.67
CA LYS A 26 -10.13 9.95 -59.35
C LYS A 26 -9.13 10.51 -58.36
N ILE A 27 -7.85 10.52 -58.73
CA ILE A 27 -6.78 11.10 -57.93
C ILE A 27 -6.27 12.31 -58.71
N VAL A 28 -6.25 13.47 -58.05
CA VAL A 28 -5.70 14.70 -58.62
C VAL A 28 -4.22 14.77 -58.27
N THR A 29 -3.36 14.90 -59.27
CA THR A 29 -1.93 15.12 -59.08
C THR A 29 -1.51 16.42 -59.79
N ASP A 30 -0.32 16.93 -59.49
CA ASP A 30 0.19 18.19 -60.07
C ASP A 30 0.37 18.14 -61.62
N ALA A 31 0.20 16.97 -62.25
CA ALA A 31 0.25 16.79 -63.70
C ALA A 31 -1.12 16.50 -64.36
N GLY A 32 -2.22 16.50 -63.60
CA GLY A 32 -3.58 16.27 -64.10
C GLY A 32 -4.38 15.18 -63.35
N GLU A 33 -5.65 15.01 -63.71
CA GLU A 33 -6.55 13.99 -63.14
C GLU A 33 -6.30 12.61 -63.76
N GLU A 34 -6.04 11.59 -62.93
CA GLU A 34 -5.94 10.19 -63.37
C GLU A 34 -6.98 9.31 -62.63
N GLU A 35 -7.61 8.39 -63.36
CA GLU A 35 -8.69 7.54 -62.84
C GLU A 35 -8.14 6.15 -62.48
N VAL A 36 -8.11 5.81 -61.18
CA VAL A 36 -7.54 4.55 -60.67
C VAL A 36 -8.66 3.65 -60.14
N LYS A 37 -8.60 2.35 -60.47
CA LYS A 37 -9.51 1.33 -59.91
C LYS A 37 -8.96 0.82 -58.59
N VAL A 38 -9.74 0.97 -57.52
CA VAL A 38 -9.39 0.51 -56.16
C VAL A 38 -10.35 -0.61 -55.76
N GLU A 39 -9.81 -1.76 -55.35
CA GLU A 39 -10.59 -2.85 -54.79
C GLU A 39 -10.80 -2.65 -53.29
N VAL A 40 -12.06 -2.57 -52.86
CA VAL A 40 -12.42 -2.44 -51.45
C VAL A 40 -13.08 -3.74 -51.00
N THR A 41 -12.50 -4.38 -49.98
CA THR A 41 -13.08 -5.57 -49.35
C THR A 41 -13.82 -5.14 -48.10
N THR A 42 -15.14 -5.35 -48.06
CA THR A 42 -15.95 -5.09 -46.85
C THR A 42 -16.21 -6.40 -46.13
N ILE A 43 -15.90 -6.47 -44.84
CA ILE A 43 -16.12 -7.64 -43.99
C ILE A 43 -17.41 -7.40 -43.21
N HIS A 44 -18.39 -8.30 -43.33
CA HIS A 44 -19.61 -8.28 -42.52
C HIS A 44 -19.46 -9.26 -41.38
N ILE A 45 -19.59 -8.74 -40.16
CA ILE A 45 -19.61 -9.53 -38.92
C ILE A 45 -21.08 -9.66 -38.55
N ASP A 46 -21.64 -10.87 -38.68
CA ASP A 46 -23.00 -11.14 -38.25
C ASP A 46 -23.10 -11.00 -36.73
N LYS A 47 -24.14 -10.30 -36.27
CA LYS A 47 -24.44 -10.05 -34.86
C LYS A 47 -24.66 -11.41 -34.17
N ALA A 48 -23.89 -11.71 -33.13
CA ALA A 48 -24.06 -12.92 -32.34
C ALA A 48 -25.50 -12.99 -31.76
N PRO A 49 -26.13 -14.18 -31.69
CA PRO A 49 -27.49 -14.30 -31.18
C PRO A 49 -27.53 -13.93 -29.70
N GLU A 50 -28.57 -13.16 -29.34
CA GLU A 50 -28.93 -12.85 -27.96
C GLU A 50 -29.13 -14.16 -27.18
N LEU A 51 -28.22 -14.44 -26.25
CA LEU A 51 -28.37 -15.56 -25.33
C LEU A 51 -29.50 -15.25 -24.35
N ALA A 52 -30.67 -15.86 -24.59
CA ALA A 52 -31.74 -15.94 -23.62
C ALA A 52 -31.19 -16.54 -22.32
N VAL A 53 -31.07 -15.70 -21.29
CA VAL A 53 -30.71 -16.11 -19.94
C VAL A 53 -31.85 -16.98 -19.40
N LYS A 54 -31.63 -18.30 -19.34
CA LYS A 54 -32.48 -19.18 -18.53
C LYS A 54 -32.42 -18.70 -17.07
N PRO A 55 -33.54 -18.67 -16.34
CA PRO A 55 -33.53 -18.22 -14.95
C PRO A 55 -32.70 -19.21 -14.13
N SER A 56 -31.46 -18.81 -13.83
CA SER A 56 -30.67 -19.43 -12.78
C SER A 56 -31.43 -19.18 -11.48
N SER A 57 -31.75 -20.26 -10.78
CA SER A 57 -32.28 -20.20 -9.43
C SER A 57 -31.28 -19.46 -8.53
N THR A 58 -31.48 -18.15 -8.44
CA THR A 58 -30.85 -17.33 -7.43
C THR A 58 -31.43 -17.82 -6.12
N LYS A 59 -30.63 -18.57 -5.35
CA LYS A 59 -30.72 -18.43 -3.90
C LYS A 59 -30.57 -16.93 -3.67
N LYS A 60 -31.67 -16.26 -3.34
CA LYS A 60 -31.69 -14.91 -2.78
C LYS A 60 -30.74 -14.93 -1.59
N GLY A 61 -29.47 -14.61 -1.82
CA GLY A 61 -28.63 -14.06 -0.78
C GLY A 61 -29.33 -12.78 -0.39
N LYS A 62 -29.97 -12.76 0.78
CA LYS A 62 -30.47 -11.53 1.37
C LYS A 62 -29.33 -10.52 1.27
N ALA A 63 -29.57 -9.37 0.64
CA ALA A 63 -28.74 -8.20 0.90
C ALA A 63 -28.74 -8.07 2.42
N LYS A 64 -27.58 -8.30 3.06
CA LYS A 64 -27.43 -7.93 4.46
C LYS A 64 -27.71 -6.44 4.50
N ALA A 65 -28.71 -6.04 5.28
CA ALA A 65 -28.86 -4.66 5.69
C ALA A 65 -27.50 -4.17 6.20
N ALA A 66 -27.21 -2.87 6.06
CA ALA A 66 -26.02 -2.27 6.64
C ALA A 66 -25.91 -2.75 8.10
N ASP A 67 -24.91 -3.59 8.41
CA ASP A 67 -24.55 -3.97 9.78
C ASP A 67 -24.02 -2.69 10.43
N THR A 68 -24.94 -1.83 10.89
CA THR A 68 -24.69 -0.79 11.87
C THR A 68 -24.59 -1.41 13.26
N ASP A 69 -24.04 -2.62 13.34
CA ASP A 69 -23.82 -3.34 14.58
C ASP A 69 -23.06 -2.42 15.53
N ILE A 70 -23.63 -2.24 16.71
CA ILE A 70 -22.99 -1.52 17.80
C ILE A 70 -21.66 -2.24 18.04
N ILE A 71 -20.56 -1.54 17.82
CA ILE A 71 -19.24 -2.11 18.11
C ILE A 71 -19.14 -2.26 19.62
N ASP A 72 -18.89 -3.48 20.09
CA ASP A 72 -18.56 -3.72 21.49
C ASP A 72 -17.18 -3.15 21.80
N VAL A 73 -17.18 -1.88 22.22
CA VAL A 73 -15.97 -1.13 22.59
C VAL A 73 -15.29 -1.68 23.83
N SER A 74 -15.97 -2.49 24.66
CA SER A 74 -15.40 -3.04 25.91
C SER A 74 -14.28 -4.06 25.66
N SER A 75 -14.26 -4.65 24.47
CA SER A 75 -13.24 -5.62 24.04
C SER A 75 -12.01 -4.99 23.37
N LEU A 76 -12.03 -3.68 23.13
CA LEU A 76 -10.96 -2.96 22.42
C LEU A 76 -9.94 -2.39 23.42
N PRO A 77 -8.65 -2.33 23.05
CA PRO A 77 -7.66 -1.68 23.89
C PRO A 77 -7.98 -0.19 24.05
N GLU A 78 -7.70 0.34 25.23
CA GLU A 78 -7.80 1.77 25.48
C GLU A 78 -6.78 2.52 24.62
N ARG A 79 -7.20 3.64 24.02
CA ARG A 79 -6.32 4.46 23.17
C ARG A 79 -5.73 5.61 23.97
N VAL A 80 -4.41 5.78 23.83
CA VAL A 80 -3.68 6.86 24.51
C VAL A 80 -4.15 8.23 24.00
N CYS A 81 -4.48 9.11 24.94
CA CYS A 81 -4.71 10.52 24.66
C CYS A 81 -3.36 11.26 24.52
N SER A 82 -2.83 11.30 23.29
CA SER A 82 -1.58 11.98 22.96
C SER A 82 -1.78 13.04 21.86
N ASN A 83 -0.94 14.07 21.85
CA ASN A 83 -0.86 15.04 20.76
C ASN A 83 -0.23 14.43 19.49
N TRP A 84 0.55 13.36 19.63
CA TRP A 84 1.09 12.57 18.53
C TRP A 84 0.10 11.47 18.16
N LYS A 85 -0.40 11.51 16.92
CA LYS A 85 -1.46 10.60 16.48
C LYS A 85 -0.87 9.39 15.78
N VAL A 86 -0.51 8.37 16.56
CA VAL A 86 0.12 7.13 16.09
C VAL A 86 -0.92 6.08 15.66
N GLY A 87 -0.64 5.44 14.53
CA GLY A 87 -1.38 4.29 14.03
C GLY A 87 -0.61 3.48 13.02
N ALA A 88 -1.32 2.70 12.20
CA ALA A 88 -0.72 1.87 11.16
C ALA A 88 -1.56 1.87 9.88
N HIS A 89 -0.97 1.41 8.78
CA HIS A 89 -1.68 1.14 7.54
C HIS A 89 -2.44 -0.19 7.65
N VAL A 90 -3.70 -0.12 8.07
CA VAL A 90 -4.53 -1.30 8.35
C VAL A 90 -5.24 -1.84 7.12
N SER A 91 -5.62 -3.11 7.18
CA SER A 91 -6.35 -3.75 6.08
C SER A 91 -7.80 -3.28 6.01
N ALA A 92 -8.26 -2.97 4.79
CA ALA A 92 -9.66 -2.74 4.44
C ALA A 92 -10.33 -4.00 3.82
N ALA A 93 -9.74 -5.18 4.01
CA ALA A 93 -10.27 -6.41 3.42
C ALA A 93 -11.70 -6.73 3.91
N GLY A 94 -12.56 -7.12 2.98
CA GLY A 94 -13.98 -7.40 3.26
C GLY A 94 -14.87 -6.16 3.36
N GLY A 95 -14.33 -4.94 3.22
CA GLY A 95 -15.08 -3.69 3.25
C GLY A 95 -14.24 -2.56 3.86
N VAL A 96 -14.36 -1.34 3.31
CA VAL A 96 -13.58 -0.19 3.77
C VAL A 96 -13.87 0.16 5.23
N GLU A 97 -15.12 -0.06 5.67
CA GLU A 97 -15.58 0.09 7.05
C GLU A 97 -14.82 -0.81 8.05
N ASN A 98 -14.18 -1.89 7.61
CA ASN A 98 -13.40 -2.76 8.48
C ASN A 98 -12.07 -2.13 8.89
N ALA A 99 -11.52 -1.20 8.10
CA ALA A 99 -10.28 -0.51 8.45
C ALA A 99 -10.41 0.22 9.79
N VAL A 100 -11.54 0.90 10.02
CA VAL A 100 -11.81 1.64 11.28
C VAL A 100 -11.73 0.72 12.50
N PHE A 101 -12.35 -0.46 12.41
CA PHE A 101 -12.35 -1.43 13.49
C PHE A 101 -10.96 -2.08 13.68
N ASN A 102 -10.26 -2.34 12.58
CA ASN A 102 -8.91 -2.91 12.61
C ASN A 102 -7.90 -1.94 13.25
N ALA A 103 -8.03 -0.63 12.99
CA ALA A 103 -7.25 0.40 13.67
C ALA A 103 -7.53 0.42 15.18
N ALA A 104 -8.80 0.33 15.58
CA ALA A 104 -9.15 0.34 16.99
C ALA A 104 -8.61 -0.90 17.74
N LYS A 105 -8.58 -2.07 17.08
CA LYS A 105 -8.02 -3.31 17.63
C LYS A 105 -6.54 -3.23 17.98
N ILE A 106 -5.79 -2.36 17.31
CA ILE A 106 -4.35 -2.19 17.54
C ILE A 106 -4.04 -0.98 18.43
N GLY A 107 -5.06 -0.38 19.06
CA GLY A 107 -4.89 0.80 19.92
C GLY A 107 -4.55 2.09 19.17
N ALA A 108 -4.71 2.12 17.83
CA ALA A 108 -4.31 3.25 17.01
C ALA A 108 -5.28 4.44 17.14
N ASN A 109 -4.74 5.66 17.23
CA ASN A 109 -5.53 6.90 17.24
C ASN A 109 -5.50 7.66 15.90
N ALA A 110 -4.66 7.21 14.97
CA ALA A 110 -4.64 7.52 13.54
C ALA A 110 -4.69 6.20 12.74
N PHE A 111 -4.93 6.23 11.43
CA PHE A 111 -4.65 5.06 10.58
C PHE A 111 -4.57 5.42 9.10
N ALA A 112 -3.92 4.56 8.32
CA ALA A 112 -3.99 4.59 6.87
C ALA A 112 -4.76 3.38 6.33
N LEU A 113 -5.22 3.49 5.09
CA LEU A 113 -5.89 2.42 4.37
C LEU A 113 -5.81 2.64 2.86
N PHE A 114 -5.90 1.54 2.09
CA PHE A 114 -6.30 1.65 0.70
C PHE A 114 -7.83 1.72 0.61
N VAL A 115 -8.37 2.73 -0.09
CA VAL A 115 -9.82 2.90 -0.31
C VAL A 115 -10.39 1.95 -1.38
N LYS A 116 -9.51 1.28 -2.13
CA LYS A 116 -9.81 0.22 -3.10
C LYS A 116 -8.61 -0.70 -3.28
N SER A 117 -8.70 -1.68 -4.18
CA SER A 117 -7.56 -2.56 -4.43
C SER A 117 -6.41 -1.82 -5.11
N GLN A 118 -5.25 -1.81 -4.49
CA GLN A 118 -4.00 -1.26 -5.02
C GLN A 118 -3.40 -2.05 -6.18
N ARG A 119 -3.96 -3.22 -6.50
CA ARG A 119 -3.50 -4.15 -7.57
C ARG A 119 -4.23 -3.97 -8.89
N LYS A 120 -5.27 -3.14 -8.94
CA LYS A 120 -6.18 -3.04 -10.09
C LYS A 120 -6.43 -1.58 -10.42
N TRP A 121 -6.53 -1.29 -11.72
CA TRP A 121 -6.88 0.04 -12.22
C TRP A 121 -8.32 0.45 -11.91
N SER A 122 -9.23 -0.52 -11.89
CA SER A 122 -10.65 -0.30 -11.63
C SER A 122 -11.13 -1.22 -10.51
N SER A 123 -12.02 -0.68 -9.68
CA SER A 123 -12.72 -1.38 -8.61
C SER A 123 -14.20 -1.00 -8.65
N PRO A 124 -15.11 -1.88 -8.21
CA PRO A 124 -16.52 -1.54 -8.09
C PRO A 124 -16.72 -0.26 -7.26
N PRO A 125 -17.75 0.56 -7.57
CA PRO A 125 -18.12 1.70 -6.74
C PRO A 125 -18.34 1.30 -5.28
N LEU A 126 -18.06 2.20 -4.34
CA LEU A 126 -18.47 2.01 -2.96
C LEU A 126 -20.00 1.98 -2.91
N THR A 127 -20.57 1.05 -2.14
CA THR A 127 -22.01 1.03 -1.89
C THR A 127 -22.37 2.04 -0.81
N ASP A 128 -23.61 2.54 -0.81
CA ASP A 128 -24.13 3.42 0.25
C ASP A 128 -24.01 2.77 1.64
N ALA A 129 -24.15 1.45 1.69
CA ALA A 129 -23.95 0.67 2.91
C ALA A 129 -22.50 0.73 3.41
N ASN A 130 -21.50 0.58 2.53
CA ASN A 130 -20.09 0.71 2.93
C ASN A 130 -19.80 2.13 3.44
N ILE A 131 -20.28 3.15 2.74
CA ILE A 131 -20.05 4.56 3.11
C ILE A 131 -20.69 4.86 4.46
N SER A 132 -21.95 4.48 4.65
CA SER A 132 -22.69 4.72 5.89
C SER A 132 -22.08 3.97 7.06
N SER A 133 -21.70 2.70 6.88
CA SER A 133 -21.03 1.91 7.92
C SER A 133 -19.66 2.50 8.27
N PHE A 134 -18.85 2.93 7.31
CA PHE A 134 -17.56 3.56 7.57
C PHE A 134 -17.73 4.81 8.45
N LYS A 135 -18.62 5.73 8.05
CA LYS A 135 -18.90 6.98 8.80
C LYS A 135 -19.46 6.70 10.19
N SER A 136 -20.36 5.72 10.31
CA SER A 136 -20.91 5.30 11.61
C SER A 136 -19.80 4.78 12.53
N ARG A 137 -18.89 3.94 12.04
CA ARG A 137 -17.79 3.40 12.84
C ARG A 137 -16.78 4.47 13.24
N MET A 138 -16.45 5.40 12.33
CA MET A 138 -15.62 6.56 12.65
C MET A 138 -16.20 7.35 13.83
N LYS A 139 -17.52 7.59 13.83
CA LYS A 139 -18.22 8.27 14.93
C LYS A 139 -18.26 7.45 16.22
N GLN A 140 -18.63 6.17 16.15
CA GLN A 140 -18.72 5.29 17.33
C GLN A 140 -17.37 5.12 18.03
N LEU A 141 -16.28 5.08 17.27
CA LEU A 141 -14.92 4.93 17.77
C LEU A 141 -14.19 6.27 17.90
N SER A 142 -14.88 7.40 17.77
CA SER A 142 -14.32 8.75 17.98
C SER A 142 -13.06 9.06 17.17
N TYR A 143 -12.98 8.58 15.93
CA TYR A 143 -11.91 8.96 15.01
C TYR A 143 -12.21 10.29 14.33
N ASN A 144 -11.20 11.15 14.27
CA ASN A 144 -11.24 12.39 13.49
C ASN A 144 -10.70 12.12 12.07
N PRO A 145 -11.44 12.46 11.00
CA PRO A 145 -10.99 12.34 9.61
C PRO A 145 -9.61 12.95 9.32
N LYS A 146 -9.22 14.01 10.04
CA LYS A 146 -7.92 14.67 9.94
C LYS A 146 -6.74 13.72 10.20
N TYR A 147 -6.93 12.67 10.99
CA TYR A 147 -5.87 11.71 11.35
C TYR A 147 -5.95 10.40 10.56
N ILE A 148 -6.72 10.39 9.48
CA ILE A 148 -6.81 9.24 8.59
C ILE A 148 -6.07 9.59 7.30
N LEU A 149 -5.09 8.78 6.93
CA LEU A 149 -4.21 9.03 5.79
C LEU A 149 -4.36 7.92 4.74
N PRO A 150 -5.43 7.93 3.92
CA PRO A 150 -5.58 6.99 2.81
C PRO A 150 -4.36 7.00 1.89
N HIS A 151 -3.99 5.83 1.41
CA HIS A 151 -2.87 5.69 0.48
C HIS A 151 -3.36 5.32 -0.93
N GLY A 152 -2.74 5.92 -1.94
CA GLY A 152 -2.97 5.63 -3.35
C GLY A 152 -2.37 4.31 -3.82
N SER A 153 -2.86 3.79 -4.94
CA SER A 153 -2.27 2.60 -5.57
C SER A 153 -0.83 2.85 -6.05
N TYR A 154 0.07 1.89 -5.81
CA TYR A 154 1.43 1.89 -6.37
C TYR A 154 1.49 1.78 -7.90
N LEU A 155 0.34 1.60 -8.58
CA LEU A 155 0.25 1.64 -10.05
C LEU A 155 0.24 3.08 -10.58
N ILE A 156 -0.13 4.06 -9.76
CA ILE A 156 -0.25 5.46 -10.16
C ILE A 156 1.14 6.03 -10.42
N ASN A 157 1.34 6.59 -11.62
CA ASN A 157 2.47 7.44 -11.94
C ASN A 157 1.95 8.69 -12.66
N LEU A 158 1.68 9.77 -11.90
CA LEU A 158 1.21 11.04 -12.49
C LEU A 158 2.31 11.77 -13.26
N GLY A 159 3.57 11.46 -12.95
CA GLY A 159 4.75 11.97 -13.67
C GLY A 159 5.09 11.20 -14.94
N ASN A 160 4.29 10.20 -15.34
CA ASN A 160 4.61 9.35 -16.48
C ASN A 160 4.68 10.18 -17.77
N PRO A 161 5.76 10.09 -18.57
CA PRO A 161 5.87 10.85 -19.82
C PRO A 161 4.92 10.35 -20.92
N ASP A 162 4.51 9.09 -20.86
CA ASP A 162 3.52 8.52 -21.76
C ASP A 162 2.11 9.02 -21.38
N THR A 163 1.49 9.79 -22.28
CA THR A 163 0.20 10.44 -22.03
C THR A 163 -0.93 9.44 -21.76
N GLU A 164 -0.96 8.29 -22.43
CA GLU A 164 -2.02 7.29 -22.21
C GLU A 164 -1.87 6.63 -20.83
N LYS A 165 -0.64 6.27 -20.44
CA LYS A 165 -0.36 5.72 -19.11
C LYS A 165 -0.57 6.74 -17.99
N ARG A 166 -0.27 8.01 -18.26
CA ARG A 166 -0.53 9.13 -17.35
C ARG A 166 -2.03 9.33 -17.16
N GLU A 167 -2.83 9.31 -18.24
CA GLU A 167 -4.29 9.43 -18.14
C GLU A 167 -4.89 8.27 -17.34
N LYS A 168 -4.44 7.05 -17.56
CA LYS A 168 -4.88 5.88 -16.78
C LYS A 168 -4.54 6.01 -15.28
N SER A 169 -3.38 6.59 -14.97
CA SER A 169 -2.98 6.91 -13.60
C SER A 169 -3.87 8.00 -13.01
N TYR A 170 -4.19 9.02 -13.80
CA TYR A 170 -5.06 10.12 -13.42
C TYR A 170 -6.50 9.65 -13.13
N GLU A 171 -7.08 8.80 -13.97
CA GLU A 171 -8.42 8.23 -13.73
C GLU A 171 -8.46 7.43 -12.42
N CYS A 172 -7.42 6.63 -12.16
CA CYS A 172 -7.30 5.86 -10.92
C CYS A 172 -7.19 6.78 -9.69
N PHE A 173 -6.35 7.81 -9.78
CA PHE A 173 -6.16 8.85 -8.78
C PHE A 173 -7.45 9.63 -8.49
N LEU A 174 -8.17 10.06 -9.53
CA LEU A 174 -9.42 10.80 -9.40
C LEU A 174 -10.52 9.95 -8.75
N ASP A 175 -10.62 8.65 -9.09
CA ASP A 175 -11.53 7.72 -8.42
C ASP A 175 -11.18 7.58 -6.92
N ASP A 176 -9.89 7.53 -6.56
CA ASP A 176 -9.48 7.47 -5.16
C ASP A 176 -9.86 8.75 -4.39
N LEU A 177 -9.68 9.94 -4.97
CA LEU A 177 -10.11 11.20 -4.36
C LEU A 177 -11.63 11.25 -4.14
N LYS A 178 -12.42 10.82 -5.13
CA LYS A 178 -13.89 10.76 -5.02
C LYS A 178 -14.34 9.77 -3.93
N ARG A 179 -13.63 8.66 -3.76
CA ARG A 179 -13.88 7.70 -2.66
C ARG A 179 -13.55 8.31 -1.31
N CYS A 180 -12.40 8.97 -1.18
CA CYS A 180 -12.02 9.66 0.06
C CYS A 180 -13.08 10.69 0.45
N ASP A 181 -13.52 11.52 -0.49
CA ASP A 181 -14.56 12.53 -0.30
C ASP A 181 -15.90 11.89 0.12
N SER A 182 -16.31 10.83 -0.57
CA SER A 182 -17.53 10.08 -0.24
C SER A 182 -17.50 9.50 1.17
N LEU A 183 -16.33 9.03 1.63
CA LEU A 183 -16.11 8.51 2.98
C LEU A 183 -15.98 9.62 4.03
N GLY A 184 -15.85 10.89 3.62
CA GLY A 184 -15.66 12.04 4.51
C GLY A 184 -14.23 12.15 5.05
N LEU A 185 -13.25 11.64 4.29
CA LEU A 185 -11.83 11.74 4.60
C LEU A 185 -11.26 13.05 4.08
N GLU A 186 -10.24 13.57 4.75
CA GLU A 186 -9.67 14.90 4.45
C GLU A 186 -8.30 14.85 3.78
N LEU A 187 -7.64 13.68 3.77
CA LEU A 187 -6.31 13.49 3.21
C LEU A 187 -6.31 12.37 2.18
N TYR A 188 -5.35 12.42 1.25
CA TYR A 188 -5.04 11.33 0.33
C TYR A 188 -3.55 11.35 -0.01
N ASN A 189 -2.80 10.37 0.49
CA ASN A 189 -1.38 10.20 0.29
C ASN A 189 -1.06 9.40 -0.97
N PHE A 190 -0.04 9.80 -1.72
CA PHE A 190 0.47 9.02 -2.84
C PHE A 190 1.94 9.33 -3.14
N HIS A 191 2.59 8.39 -3.81
CA HIS A 191 3.92 8.60 -4.37
C HIS A 191 3.82 9.48 -5.62
N PRO A 192 4.60 10.57 -5.75
CA PRO A 192 4.46 11.53 -6.86
C PRO A 192 4.53 10.87 -8.24
N GLY A 193 5.50 9.98 -8.45
CA GLY A 193 5.68 9.23 -9.69
C GLY A 193 7.14 9.07 -10.09
N SER A 194 7.38 8.86 -11.38
CA SER A 194 8.71 8.67 -11.97
C SER A 194 8.75 9.20 -13.40
N SER A 195 9.86 9.85 -13.77
CA SER A 195 10.15 10.27 -15.14
C SER A 195 10.50 9.10 -16.07
N LEU A 196 10.69 7.90 -15.51
CA LEU A 196 11.16 6.69 -16.18
C LEU A 196 12.52 6.86 -16.89
N GLY A 197 13.21 7.98 -16.67
CA GLY A 197 14.45 8.33 -17.38
C GLY A 197 14.23 8.69 -18.85
N ILE A 198 12.97 8.93 -19.24
CA ILE A 198 12.60 9.30 -20.62
C ILE A 198 12.54 10.83 -20.78
N VAL A 199 12.19 11.54 -19.70
CA VAL A 199 12.16 13.01 -19.65
C VAL A 199 12.92 13.52 -18.44
N GLU A 200 13.31 14.79 -18.49
CA GLU A 200 13.91 15.48 -17.34
C GLU A 200 12.96 15.45 -16.12
N PRO A 201 13.49 15.38 -14.89
CA PRO A 201 12.68 15.38 -13.68
C PRO A 201 11.69 16.55 -13.61
N SER A 202 12.07 17.75 -14.06
CA SER A 202 11.21 18.95 -14.07
C SER A 202 9.98 18.81 -14.96
N VAL A 203 10.10 18.12 -16.09
CA VAL A 203 8.95 17.80 -16.96
C VAL A 203 7.99 16.85 -16.24
N SER A 204 8.53 15.84 -15.56
CA SER A 204 7.73 14.91 -14.76
C SER A 204 7.03 15.62 -13.59
N MET A 205 7.72 16.54 -12.91
CA MET A 205 7.14 17.38 -11.85
C MET A 205 6.01 18.26 -12.37
N THR A 206 6.16 18.85 -13.56
CA THR A 206 5.11 19.63 -14.23
C THR A 206 3.88 18.75 -14.48
N HIS A 207 4.06 17.53 -15.00
CA HIS A 207 2.95 16.59 -15.21
C HIS A 207 2.21 16.22 -13.92
N ILE A 208 2.94 16.07 -12.81
CA ILE A 208 2.34 15.79 -11.50
C ILE A 208 1.50 16.99 -11.05
N ALA A 209 2.05 18.20 -11.12
CA ALA A 209 1.33 19.42 -10.75
C ALA A 209 0.08 19.64 -11.61
N ASP A 210 0.17 19.43 -12.92
CA ASP A 210 -0.97 19.52 -13.85
C ASP A 210 -2.08 18.53 -13.49
N CYS A 211 -1.73 17.30 -13.13
CA CYS A 211 -2.69 16.29 -12.69
C CYS A 211 -3.35 16.69 -11.36
N ILE A 212 -2.61 17.28 -10.42
CA ILE A 212 -3.17 17.80 -9.16
C ILE A 212 -4.12 18.96 -9.43
N ASN A 213 -3.71 19.94 -10.23
CA ASN A 213 -4.56 21.08 -10.61
C ASN A 213 -5.84 20.62 -11.34
N ARG A 214 -5.73 19.62 -12.21
CA ARG A 214 -6.88 19.00 -12.87
C ARG A 214 -7.80 18.33 -11.86
N SER A 215 -7.28 17.56 -10.90
CA SER A 215 -8.13 16.89 -9.91
C SER A 215 -8.86 17.87 -9.01
N HIS A 216 -8.27 19.02 -8.68
CA HIS A 216 -8.96 20.10 -7.95
C HIS A 216 -10.16 20.64 -8.74
N ARG A 217 -9.99 20.86 -10.06
CA ARG A 217 -11.09 21.26 -10.95
C ARG A 217 -12.16 20.19 -11.11
N ASP A 218 -11.75 18.92 -11.18
CA ASP A 218 -12.65 17.77 -11.36
C ASP A 218 -13.32 17.31 -10.05
N THR A 219 -12.94 17.91 -8.91
CA THR A 219 -13.54 17.69 -7.58
C THR A 219 -13.83 19.02 -6.87
N PRO A 220 -14.67 19.89 -7.46
CA PRO A 220 -14.97 21.19 -6.87
C PRO A 220 -15.68 21.00 -5.53
N GLY A 221 -15.25 21.75 -4.52
CA GLY A 221 -15.81 21.70 -3.15
C GLY A 221 -15.36 20.51 -2.29
N SER A 222 -14.60 19.56 -2.85
CA SER A 222 -13.99 18.50 -2.04
C SER A 222 -12.99 19.08 -1.06
N LYS A 223 -12.97 18.54 0.17
CA LYS A 223 -12.03 18.93 1.23
C LYS A 223 -10.76 18.08 1.23
N VAL A 224 -10.65 17.10 0.34
CA VAL A 224 -9.50 16.20 0.29
C VAL A 224 -8.25 16.98 -0.14
N VAL A 225 -7.25 16.98 0.73
CA VAL A 225 -5.89 17.46 0.49
C VAL A 225 -5.08 16.34 -0.14
N VAL A 226 -4.49 16.62 -1.30
CA VAL A 226 -3.56 15.70 -1.98
C VAL A 226 -2.21 15.78 -1.29
N VAL A 227 -1.72 14.66 -0.75
CA VAL A 227 -0.50 14.58 0.05
C VAL A 227 0.58 13.84 -0.74
N LEU A 228 1.64 14.56 -1.11
CA LEU A 228 2.81 14.01 -1.81
C LEU A 228 3.74 13.35 -0.79
N GLU A 229 4.10 12.10 -1.00
CA GLU A 229 5.09 11.44 -0.14
C GLU A 229 6.52 11.63 -0.67
N ASN A 230 7.50 11.83 0.22
CA ASN A 230 8.90 11.75 -0.18
C ASN A 230 9.31 10.31 -0.47
N MET A 231 10.26 10.12 -1.37
CA MET A 231 10.61 8.79 -1.91
C MET A 231 12.04 8.37 -1.59
N ALA A 232 12.32 7.06 -1.57
CA ALA A 232 13.67 6.53 -1.33
C ALA A 232 14.71 6.88 -2.41
N GLY A 233 14.29 7.32 -3.61
CA GLY A 233 15.20 7.78 -4.68
C GLY A 233 15.80 6.68 -5.56
N SER A 234 15.15 5.52 -5.65
CA SER A 234 15.57 4.46 -6.58
C SER A 234 15.26 4.82 -8.04
N GLY A 235 16.20 4.54 -8.94
CA GLY A 235 16.01 4.76 -10.38
C GLY A 235 15.67 6.22 -10.71
N ASN A 236 14.53 6.42 -11.37
CA ASN A 236 14.08 7.72 -11.89
C ASN A 236 12.84 8.26 -11.14
N ILE A 237 12.70 7.91 -9.86
CA ILE A 237 11.55 8.32 -9.04
C ILE A 237 11.67 9.81 -8.67
N ILE A 238 10.54 10.51 -8.66
CA ILE A 238 10.44 11.91 -8.24
C ILE A 238 10.07 11.98 -6.76
N GLY A 239 10.61 12.97 -6.05
CA GLY A 239 10.27 13.23 -4.64
C GLY A 239 11.27 12.70 -3.60
N SER A 240 12.43 12.19 -4.01
CA SER A 240 13.50 11.84 -3.04
C SER A 240 14.32 13.03 -2.53
N ASP A 241 14.30 14.13 -3.28
CA ASP A 241 14.81 15.43 -2.86
C ASP A 241 13.60 16.31 -2.50
N PHE A 242 13.62 16.97 -1.35
CA PHE A 242 12.57 17.89 -0.93
C PHE A 242 12.36 19.04 -1.92
N ALA A 243 13.40 19.47 -2.64
CA ALA A 243 13.26 20.47 -3.69
C ALA A 243 12.27 20.04 -4.79
N HIS A 244 12.20 18.73 -5.10
CA HIS A 244 11.21 18.22 -6.05
C HIS A 244 9.77 18.42 -5.55
N LEU A 245 9.52 18.15 -4.27
CA LEU A 245 8.20 18.33 -3.67
C LEU A 245 7.81 19.81 -3.63
N GLY A 246 8.77 20.68 -3.30
CA GLY A 246 8.62 22.13 -3.32
C GLY A 246 8.30 22.66 -4.71
N GLU A 247 8.97 22.15 -5.76
CA GLU A 247 8.73 22.54 -7.15
C GLU A 247 7.33 22.12 -7.64
N ILE A 248 6.92 20.87 -7.34
CA ILE A 248 5.56 20.40 -7.65
C ILE A 248 4.54 21.30 -6.96
N ILE A 249 4.68 21.51 -5.65
CA ILE A 249 3.77 22.37 -4.89
C ILE A 249 3.77 23.77 -5.49
N GLY A 250 4.93 24.35 -5.83
CA GLY A 250 5.04 25.68 -6.44
C GLY A 250 4.10 25.88 -7.64
N GLN A 251 3.96 24.85 -8.47
CA GLN A 251 3.11 24.81 -9.67
C GLN A 251 1.64 24.47 -9.42
N VAL A 252 1.27 24.06 -8.20
CA VAL A 252 -0.14 23.84 -7.83
C VAL A 252 -0.83 25.18 -7.57
N ASP A 253 -2.02 25.34 -8.19
CA ASP A 253 -2.85 26.54 -8.12
C ASP A 253 -3.48 26.70 -6.72
N ASP A 254 -4.26 25.69 -6.29
CA ASP A 254 -4.89 25.66 -4.96
C ASP A 254 -3.96 25.03 -3.92
N LYS A 255 -3.14 25.90 -3.32
CA LYS A 255 -2.18 25.56 -2.27
C LYS A 255 -2.84 25.05 -0.98
N THR A 256 -4.16 25.21 -0.80
CA THR A 256 -4.87 24.72 0.39
C THR A 256 -5.20 23.22 0.31
N ARG A 257 -5.21 22.66 -0.90
CA ARG A 257 -5.53 21.26 -1.19
C ARG A 257 -4.32 20.43 -1.63
N VAL A 258 -3.11 20.84 -1.23
CA VAL A 258 -1.88 20.07 -1.39
C VAL A 258 -1.05 20.07 -0.09
N GLY A 259 -0.35 18.98 0.17
CA GLY A 259 0.54 18.82 1.31
C GLY A 259 1.60 17.74 1.08
N VAL A 260 2.35 17.40 2.13
CA VAL A 260 3.43 16.40 2.11
C VAL A 260 3.30 15.42 3.28
N CYS A 261 3.61 14.15 3.00
CA CYS A 261 3.89 13.12 3.98
C CYS A 261 5.39 12.84 4.01
N LEU A 262 5.98 12.79 5.20
CA LEU A 262 7.38 12.40 5.38
C LEU A 262 7.49 10.95 5.86
N ASP A 263 8.05 10.08 5.02
CA ASP A 263 8.42 8.71 5.36
C ASP A 263 9.87 8.64 5.84
N THR A 264 10.08 8.12 7.05
CA THR A 264 11.40 8.04 7.68
C THR A 264 12.35 7.08 6.99
N CYS A 265 11.88 5.94 6.48
CA CYS A 265 12.70 5.00 5.73
C CYS A 265 13.10 5.61 4.38
N HIS A 266 12.19 6.30 3.71
CA HIS A 266 12.45 6.98 2.44
C HIS A 266 13.46 8.11 2.60
N MET A 267 13.30 8.97 3.60
CA MET A 267 14.27 10.04 3.91
C MET A 267 15.66 9.45 4.15
N PHE A 268 15.74 8.41 4.98
CA PHE A 268 17.00 7.74 5.28
C PHE A 268 17.63 7.08 4.06
N ALA A 269 16.85 6.37 3.25
CA ALA A 269 17.32 5.75 2.02
C ALA A 269 17.76 6.79 0.97
N ALA A 270 17.15 7.98 0.95
CA ALA A 270 17.52 9.08 0.06
C ALA A 270 18.80 9.81 0.50
N GLY A 271 19.24 9.64 1.75
CA GLY A 271 20.50 10.19 2.28
C GLY A 271 20.34 11.19 3.43
N TYR A 272 19.11 11.44 3.90
CA TYR A 272 18.87 12.25 5.09
C TYR A 272 19.12 11.42 6.35
N ASP A 273 20.26 11.62 7.00
CA ASP A 273 20.60 10.90 8.22
C ASP A 273 19.90 11.50 9.44
N ILE A 274 18.73 10.94 9.78
CA ILE A 274 17.87 11.38 10.88
C ILE A 274 18.15 10.66 12.21
N ARG A 275 19.24 9.89 12.31
CA ARG A 275 19.52 9.04 13.48
C ARG A 275 19.89 9.78 14.75
N THR A 276 20.38 11.01 14.62
CA THR A 276 20.71 11.88 15.75
C THR A 276 19.74 13.04 15.83
N LYS A 277 19.67 13.72 16.98
CA LYS A 277 18.78 14.88 17.15
C LYS A 277 19.19 16.02 16.22
N GLU A 278 20.48 16.22 16.00
CA GLU A 278 21.04 17.20 15.07
C GLU A 278 20.67 16.87 13.63
N GLY A 279 20.80 15.60 13.23
CA GLY A 279 20.44 15.11 11.91
C GLY A 279 18.94 15.25 11.62
N TRP A 280 18.09 14.90 12.59
CA TRP A 280 16.66 15.16 12.54
C TRP A 280 16.35 16.65 12.38
N ASN A 281 16.92 17.51 13.23
CA ASN A 281 16.66 18.94 13.17
C ASN A 281 17.09 19.57 11.84
N SER A 282 18.27 19.21 11.33
CA SER A 282 18.78 19.65 10.03
C SER A 282 17.89 19.19 8.87
N THR A 283 17.41 17.95 8.92
CA THR A 283 16.48 17.41 7.92
C THR A 283 15.15 18.16 7.91
N VAL A 284 14.59 18.46 9.10
CA VAL A 284 13.35 19.23 9.20
C VAL A 284 13.53 20.67 8.73
N GLU A 285 14.68 21.30 9.01
CA GLU A 285 15.01 22.65 8.51
C GLU A 285 15.19 22.68 6.98
N SER A 286 15.82 21.65 6.41
CA SER A 286 15.90 21.47 4.95
C SER A 286 14.51 21.31 4.34
N PHE A 287 13.64 20.51 4.95
CA PHE A 287 12.24 20.39 4.52
C PHE A 287 11.49 21.72 4.58
N ASP A 288 11.63 22.48 5.67
CA ASP A 288 10.98 23.79 5.82
C ASP A 288 11.47 24.79 4.77
N THR A 289 12.77 24.75 4.45
CA THR A 289 13.39 25.61 3.44
C THR A 289 12.87 25.32 2.03
N HIS A 290 12.80 24.04 1.64
CA HIS A 290 12.44 23.66 0.27
C HIS A 290 10.94 23.54 0.04
N VAL A 291 10.17 23.19 1.07
CA VAL A 291 8.73 22.92 0.98
C VAL A 291 7.95 23.85 1.89
N GLY A 292 8.33 23.88 3.17
CA GLY A 292 7.63 24.60 4.23
C GLY A 292 6.81 23.66 5.12
N LEU A 293 7.01 23.75 6.43
CA LEU A 293 6.34 22.96 7.47
C LEU A 293 4.82 23.10 7.42
N LYS A 294 4.31 24.23 6.93
CA LYS A 294 2.86 24.46 6.72
C LYS A 294 2.21 23.46 5.77
N TYR A 295 2.97 22.74 4.94
CA TYR A 295 2.47 21.69 4.06
C TYR A 295 2.58 20.29 4.65
N LEU A 296 3.21 20.10 5.81
CA LEU A 296 3.25 18.80 6.45
C LEU A 296 1.83 18.37 6.85
N ARG A 297 1.41 17.18 6.39
CA ARG A 297 0.07 16.63 6.64
C ARG A 297 0.08 15.24 7.26
N GLY A 298 1.24 14.59 7.32
CA GLY A 298 1.39 13.26 7.90
C GLY A 298 2.83 12.80 7.88
N MET A 299 3.09 11.68 8.54
CA MET A 299 4.35 10.96 8.43
C MET A 299 4.10 9.46 8.38
N HIS A 300 4.97 8.76 7.66
CA HIS A 300 5.11 7.32 7.79
C HIS A 300 6.33 7.02 8.67
N LEU A 301 6.11 6.21 9.71
CA LEU A 301 7.12 5.83 10.68
C LEU A 301 7.60 4.42 10.36
N ASN A 302 8.67 4.34 9.60
CA ASN A 302 9.27 3.10 9.13
C ASN A 302 10.77 3.09 9.48
N ASP A 303 11.23 2.04 10.15
CA ASP A 303 12.67 1.78 10.25
C ASP A 303 13.18 1.28 8.88
N SER A 304 14.49 1.18 8.69
CA SER A 304 15.10 0.76 7.41
C SER A 304 15.95 -0.49 7.56
N LYS A 305 15.70 -1.49 6.71
CA LYS A 305 16.56 -2.69 6.57
C LYS A 305 17.89 -2.40 5.88
N THR A 306 18.08 -1.19 5.37
CA THR A 306 19.26 -0.81 4.59
C THR A 306 19.91 0.47 5.12
N ALA A 307 21.20 0.64 4.82
CA ALA A 307 21.96 1.80 5.27
C ALA A 307 21.47 3.13 4.66
N CYS A 308 21.85 4.24 5.30
CA CYS A 308 21.57 5.60 4.81
C CYS A 308 22.09 5.78 3.38
N GLY A 309 21.32 6.44 2.52
CA GLY A 309 21.69 6.68 1.12
C GLY A 309 21.67 5.44 0.21
N SER A 310 21.07 4.32 0.66
CA SER A 310 21.00 3.07 -0.12
C SER A 310 20.14 3.18 -1.38
N LYS A 311 19.23 4.17 -1.44
CA LYS A 311 18.17 4.31 -2.44
C LYS A 311 17.25 3.10 -2.54
N LYS A 312 17.10 2.35 -1.44
CA LYS A 312 16.26 1.14 -1.35
C LYS A 312 15.14 1.37 -0.35
N ASP A 313 13.91 1.32 -0.86
CA ASP A 313 12.70 1.22 -0.06
C ASP A 313 12.58 -0.20 0.51
N ARG A 314 13.00 -0.37 1.76
CA ARG A 314 12.96 -1.63 2.51
C ARG A 314 12.69 -1.34 3.98
N HIS A 315 11.41 -1.25 4.32
CA HIS A 315 10.96 -0.97 5.68
C HIS A 315 11.35 -2.10 6.65
N ASP A 316 11.66 -1.71 7.88
CA ASP A 316 11.85 -2.58 9.02
C ASP A 316 10.99 -2.14 10.20
N ASN A 317 10.88 -3.01 11.20
CA ASN A 317 10.19 -2.70 12.44
C ASN A 317 10.96 -1.68 13.29
N ILE A 318 10.21 -0.90 14.09
CA ILE A 318 10.73 0.22 14.90
C ILE A 318 11.84 -0.27 15.84
N GLY A 319 13.05 0.30 15.70
CA GLY A 319 14.20 0.00 16.55
C GLY A 319 14.92 -1.31 16.21
N VAL A 320 14.54 -1.97 15.10
CA VAL A 320 15.17 -3.20 14.62
C VAL A 320 16.18 -2.92 13.51
N GLY A 321 15.90 -1.91 12.68
CA GLY A 321 16.69 -1.57 11.52
C GLY A 321 17.81 -0.56 11.82
N HIS A 322 18.25 0.10 10.76
CA HIS A 322 19.35 1.06 10.80
C HIS A 322 19.01 2.41 11.42
N LEU A 323 17.72 2.77 11.56
CA LEU A 323 17.31 4.03 12.18
C LEU A 323 17.36 3.95 13.70
N SER A 324 17.22 2.78 14.30
CA SER A 324 17.14 2.58 15.76
C SER A 324 15.94 3.30 16.41
N ILE A 325 15.66 2.96 17.67
CA ILE A 325 14.50 3.52 18.38
C ILE A 325 14.68 5.00 18.76
N GLN A 326 15.93 5.44 18.92
CA GLN A 326 16.31 6.81 19.25
C GLN A 326 15.81 7.81 18.20
N THR A 327 15.86 7.44 16.91
CA THR A 327 15.29 8.26 15.82
C THR A 327 13.84 8.61 16.09
N PHE A 328 13.02 7.61 16.43
CA PHE A 328 11.60 7.80 16.64
C PHE A 328 11.32 8.59 17.92
N ALA A 329 12.17 8.49 18.93
CA ALA A 329 12.12 9.36 20.10
C ALA A 329 12.32 10.84 19.71
N HIS A 330 13.25 11.15 18.80
CA HIS A 330 13.47 12.53 18.34
C HIS A 330 12.24 13.14 17.66
N ILE A 331 11.46 12.32 16.94
CA ILE A 331 10.22 12.68 16.26
C ILE A 331 9.07 12.87 17.25
N LEU A 332 8.90 11.92 18.17
CA LEU A 332 7.75 11.87 19.10
C LEU A 332 7.85 12.83 20.30
N ILE A 333 8.96 13.55 20.43
CA ILE A 333 9.10 14.68 21.35
C ILE A 333 9.16 16.02 20.61
N ASP A 334 9.08 16.02 19.28
CA ASP A 334 9.13 17.23 18.47
C ASP A 334 7.73 17.84 18.34
N PRO A 335 7.48 19.06 18.86
CA PRO A 335 6.18 19.70 18.76
C PRO A 335 5.74 19.95 17.32
N ARG A 336 6.67 20.03 16.35
CA ARG A 336 6.36 20.20 14.93
C ARG A 336 5.64 18.99 14.33
N MET A 337 5.70 17.83 14.99
CA MET A 337 5.12 16.57 14.54
C MET A 337 3.82 16.20 15.29
N GLN A 338 3.25 17.15 16.05
CA GLN A 338 1.95 16.98 16.71
C GLN A 338 0.81 17.22 15.71
N ASP A 339 -0.38 16.71 16.06
CA ASP A 339 -1.64 17.02 15.37
C ASP A 339 -1.66 16.66 13.87
N ILE A 340 -0.86 15.66 13.50
CA ILE A 340 -0.82 14.98 12.19
C ILE A 340 -0.84 13.46 12.38
N PRO A 341 -1.34 12.67 11.41
CA PRO A 341 -1.24 11.22 11.42
C PRO A 341 0.22 10.76 11.30
N LEU A 342 0.63 9.85 12.19
CA LEU A 342 1.92 9.17 12.22
C LEU A 342 1.67 7.67 12.03
N ILE A 343 1.95 7.16 10.84
CA ILE A 343 1.46 5.86 10.39
C ILE A 343 2.61 4.86 10.24
N LEU A 344 2.51 3.72 10.90
CA LEU A 344 3.38 2.57 10.68
C LEU A 344 3.02 1.87 9.36
N GLU A 345 4.02 1.60 8.54
CA GLU A 345 3.95 0.67 7.39
C GLU A 345 5.01 -0.43 7.54
N THR A 346 5.42 -0.66 8.77
CA THR A 346 6.36 -1.69 9.18
C THR A 346 5.81 -3.08 8.86
N PRO A 347 6.68 -4.08 8.64
CA PRO A 347 6.24 -5.45 8.47
C PRO A 347 5.47 -5.93 9.71
N SER A 348 4.18 -6.23 9.58
CA SER A 348 3.39 -6.77 10.69
C SER A 348 3.48 -8.28 10.81
N HIS A 349 3.91 -8.98 9.75
CA HIS A 349 3.97 -10.44 9.70
C HIS A 349 5.16 -10.91 8.84
N GLU A 350 5.88 -11.94 9.29
CA GLU A 350 6.58 -12.85 8.37
C GLU A 350 5.65 -14.04 8.09
N GLY A 351 5.06 -14.11 6.89
CA GLY A 351 4.19 -15.22 6.48
C GLY A 351 2.68 -14.92 6.43
N SER A 352 1.85 -15.96 6.32
CA SER A 352 0.42 -15.87 5.97
C SER A 352 -0.54 -15.59 7.14
N ASN A 353 -0.04 -15.49 8.37
CA ASN A 353 -0.88 -15.27 9.54
C ASN A 353 -1.00 -13.78 9.86
N LYS A 354 -2.24 -13.27 9.93
CA LYS A 354 -2.56 -11.87 10.21
C LYS A 354 -2.42 -11.57 11.70
N ASN A 355 -1.20 -11.65 12.25
CA ASN A 355 -0.96 -11.30 13.64
C ASN A 355 -0.58 -9.81 13.77
N TRP A 356 -1.48 -8.99 14.32
CA TRP A 356 -1.25 -7.55 14.53
C TRP A 356 -0.51 -7.21 15.83
N ASP A 357 -0.08 -8.21 16.60
CA ASP A 357 0.63 -8.02 17.87
C ASP A 357 1.88 -7.14 17.72
N VAL A 358 2.57 -7.23 16.58
CA VAL A 358 3.74 -6.38 16.29
C VAL A 358 3.34 -4.90 16.25
N TRP A 359 2.27 -4.55 15.52
CA TRP A 359 1.78 -3.16 15.48
C TRP A 359 1.19 -2.71 16.80
N VAL A 360 0.51 -3.59 17.54
CA VAL A 360 0.08 -3.28 18.92
C VAL A 360 1.29 -2.86 19.75
N LYS A 361 2.38 -3.64 19.68
CA LYS A 361 3.58 -3.36 20.46
C LYS A 361 4.33 -2.11 19.98
N GLU A 362 4.45 -1.90 18.67
CA GLU A 362 5.08 -0.69 18.13
C GLU A 362 4.28 0.57 18.49
N ILE A 363 2.95 0.54 18.39
CA ILE A 363 2.08 1.66 18.81
C ILE A 363 2.23 1.93 20.31
N GLU A 364 2.27 0.88 21.15
CA GLU A 364 2.52 1.02 22.59
C GLU A 364 3.86 1.74 22.84
N VAL A 365 4.95 1.27 22.21
CA VAL A 365 6.29 1.84 22.37
C VAL A 365 6.35 3.29 21.88
N LEU A 366 5.77 3.61 20.71
CA LEU A 366 5.74 4.97 20.20
C LEU A 366 4.92 5.90 21.12
N ASN A 367 3.80 5.44 21.67
CA ASN A 367 3.06 6.24 22.64
C ASN A 367 3.87 6.49 23.92
N LEU A 368 4.60 5.49 24.43
CA LEU A 368 5.51 5.66 25.59
C LEU A 368 6.60 6.69 25.32
N LEU A 369 7.17 6.70 24.10
CA LEU A 369 8.16 7.70 23.69
C LEU A 369 7.56 9.12 23.67
N SER A 370 6.28 9.28 23.31
CA SER A 370 5.61 10.59 23.23
C SER A 370 5.25 11.22 24.58
N VAL A 371 5.08 10.40 25.63
CA VAL A 371 4.74 10.86 26.99
C VAL A 371 6.02 11.19 27.81
N GLY A 372 7.18 10.78 27.31
CA GLY A 372 8.47 10.91 27.98
C GLY A 372 8.61 9.92 29.14
N THR A 373 9.83 9.42 29.36
CA THR A 373 10.23 8.67 30.56
C THR A 373 10.24 9.52 31.84
N ASN A 374 9.55 10.66 31.83
CA ASN A 374 9.47 11.65 32.91
C ASN A 374 8.03 12.15 33.14
N SER A 375 7.02 11.30 32.98
CA SER A 375 5.69 11.61 33.53
C SER A 375 5.59 11.23 35.00
N ALA A 376 6.11 12.12 35.85
CA ALA A 376 5.45 12.36 37.12
C ALA A 376 4.11 13.06 36.86
N VAL A 377 3.13 12.74 37.70
CA VAL A 377 1.83 13.40 37.91
C VAL A 377 0.63 12.82 37.13
N CYS A 378 0.07 11.74 37.68
CA CYS A 378 -1.32 11.78 38.14
C CYS A 378 -1.29 12.37 39.56
N SER A 379 -2.13 13.36 39.83
CA SER A 379 -2.16 14.17 41.06
C SER A 379 -2.54 13.35 42.30
N SER A 380 -1.57 13.06 43.15
CA SER A 380 -1.75 12.76 44.59
C SER A 380 -0.44 13.01 45.34
N PRO A 381 -0.44 13.71 46.49
CA PRO A 381 0.78 14.04 47.22
C PRO A 381 1.09 12.95 48.25
N CYS A 382 2.03 12.05 47.95
CA CYS A 382 2.61 11.16 48.96
C CYS A 382 4.08 10.85 48.63
N GLY A 383 4.97 11.25 49.53
CA GLY A 383 6.23 10.53 49.81
C GLY A 383 7.46 10.93 49.01
N GLU A 384 8.39 11.61 49.68
CA GLU A 384 9.79 11.72 49.29
C GLU A 384 10.46 10.34 49.36
N ASP A 385 10.45 9.59 48.25
CA ASP A 385 11.33 8.42 48.02
C ASP A 385 11.32 8.05 46.51
N ALA A 386 11.58 9.02 45.64
CA ALA A 386 11.63 8.83 44.18
C ALA A 386 13.04 9.10 43.64
N LYS A 387 14.00 8.27 44.02
CA LYS A 387 15.31 8.20 43.35
C LYS A 387 15.63 6.73 43.06
N HIS A 388 14.98 6.10 42.07
CA HIS A 388 15.49 4.91 41.34
C HIS A 388 14.55 4.35 40.22
N ALA A 389 13.75 5.17 39.54
CA ALA A 389 12.86 4.68 38.48
C ALA A 389 12.90 5.58 37.22
N SER A 390 13.97 5.53 36.43
CA SER A 390 14.03 6.28 35.15
C SER A 390 14.99 5.72 34.10
N GLU A 391 15.17 4.41 33.99
CA GLU A 391 15.87 3.80 32.85
C GLU A 391 15.08 2.62 32.29
N VAL A 392 13.93 2.91 31.69
CA VAL A 392 13.56 2.11 30.52
C VAL A 392 14.54 2.53 29.42
N THR A 393 15.65 1.81 29.32
CA THR A 393 16.63 2.07 28.27
C THR A 393 15.97 1.82 26.92
N TYR A 394 16.32 2.62 25.91
CA TYR A 394 15.89 2.41 24.53
C TYR A 394 16.07 0.96 24.06
N ASP A 395 17.10 0.28 24.57
CA ASP A 395 17.35 -1.15 24.34
C ASP A 395 16.25 -2.07 24.89
N LEU A 396 15.61 -1.75 26.01
CA LEU A 396 14.48 -2.52 26.54
C LEU A 396 13.26 -2.41 25.62
N LEU A 397 12.95 -1.20 25.15
CA LEU A 397 11.83 -0.96 24.25
C LEU A 397 12.05 -1.68 22.89
N ALA A 398 13.24 -1.56 22.32
CA ALA A 398 13.61 -2.25 21.08
C ALA A 398 13.61 -3.78 21.25
N ARG A 399 14.07 -4.29 22.40
CA ARG A 399 13.98 -5.73 22.72
C ARG A 399 12.54 -6.20 22.81
N GLY A 400 11.65 -5.44 23.46
CA GLY A 400 10.24 -5.81 23.56
C GLY A 400 9.56 -5.96 22.19
N ILE A 401 9.91 -5.11 21.22
CA ILE A 401 9.43 -5.26 19.83
C ILE A 401 10.01 -6.53 19.18
N LYS A 402 11.33 -6.76 19.31
CA LYS A 402 12.01 -7.96 18.77
C LYS A 402 11.43 -9.26 19.33
N ASP A 403 11.12 -9.29 20.62
CA ASP A 403 10.54 -10.47 21.28
C ASP A 403 9.15 -10.80 20.71
N VAL A 404 8.31 -9.79 20.47
CA VAL A 404 7.00 -9.97 19.82
C VAL A 404 7.17 -10.44 18.37
N ILE A 405 8.08 -9.84 17.60
CA ILE A 405 8.39 -10.28 16.23
C ILE A 405 8.79 -11.77 16.22
N GLN A 406 9.72 -12.18 17.09
CA GLN A 406 10.14 -13.57 17.22
C GLN A 406 8.99 -14.50 17.59
N ALA A 407 8.16 -14.11 18.57
CA ALA A 407 6.99 -14.90 18.98
C ALA A 407 5.98 -15.08 17.84
N THR A 408 5.74 -14.03 17.03
CA THR A 408 4.85 -14.12 15.88
C THR A 408 5.41 -15.03 14.78
N GLY A 409 6.73 -15.01 14.54
CA GLY A 409 7.42 -15.90 13.59
C GLY A 409 7.47 -17.37 14.03
N SER A 410 7.83 -17.64 15.29
CA SER A 410 7.96 -19.00 15.84
C SER A 410 6.64 -19.76 15.99
N SER A 411 5.50 -19.04 16.04
CA SER A 411 4.17 -19.68 16.09
C SER A 411 3.83 -20.56 14.87
N THR A 412 4.66 -20.49 13.82
CA THR A 412 4.50 -21.27 12.58
C THR A 412 5.23 -22.62 12.57
N GLU A 413 6.14 -22.90 13.51
CA GLU A 413 6.90 -24.16 13.55
C GLU A 413 6.28 -25.24 14.46
N GLY A 414 5.26 -24.89 15.25
CA GLY A 414 4.67 -25.76 16.28
C GLY A 414 3.62 -26.80 15.84
N VAL A 415 3.28 -26.92 14.55
CA VAL A 415 2.25 -27.88 14.07
C VAL A 415 2.81 -28.82 13.00
N LYS A 416 3.92 -29.50 13.29
CA LYS A 416 4.31 -30.73 12.60
C LYS A 416 5.00 -31.71 13.56
N SER A 417 4.23 -32.37 14.41
CA SER A 417 4.61 -33.69 14.96
C SER A 417 3.46 -34.25 15.80
N THR A 418 2.75 -35.25 15.27
CA THR A 418 2.23 -36.41 16.02
C THR A 418 1.41 -37.28 15.07
N LYS A 419 2.11 -37.99 14.16
CA LYS A 419 1.63 -39.25 13.56
C LYS A 419 2.74 -39.94 12.78
N SER A 420 3.69 -40.54 13.50
CA SER A 420 4.36 -41.77 13.04
C SER A 420 5.20 -42.36 14.16
N THR A 421 4.56 -43.10 15.04
CA THR A 421 5.25 -44.14 15.81
C THR A 421 4.37 -45.35 15.77
N LEU A 422 4.64 -46.27 14.84
CA LEU A 422 4.40 -47.70 15.00
C LEU A 422 4.93 -48.46 13.77
N LYS A 423 5.69 -49.51 14.10
CA LYS A 423 6.19 -50.62 13.27
C LYS A 423 7.52 -50.42 12.53
N LYS A 424 8.59 -50.72 13.27
CA LYS A 424 9.71 -51.52 12.75
C LYS A 424 9.51 -53.01 13.09
N SER A 425 10.15 -53.83 12.25
CA SER A 425 10.60 -55.23 12.38
C SER A 425 9.62 -56.39 12.22
N ALA A 426 9.78 -57.14 11.10
CA ALA A 426 10.20 -58.55 11.05
C ALA A 426 10.21 -59.03 9.57
N LYS A 427 11.39 -59.28 8.97
CA LYS A 427 11.97 -60.60 8.61
C LYS A 427 11.28 -61.37 7.46
N GLY A 428 12.09 -61.70 6.43
CA GLY A 428 12.16 -63.07 5.92
C GLY A 428 11.98 -63.32 4.41
N ALA A 429 13.04 -63.87 3.81
CA ALA A 429 13.08 -64.84 2.70
C ALA A 429 12.89 -64.39 1.23
N ALA A 430 13.98 -64.57 0.46
CA ALA A 430 14.00 -64.89 -0.98
C ALA A 430 13.71 -66.42 -1.19
N PRO A 431 13.73 -67.05 -2.39
CA PRO A 431 14.01 -66.55 -3.76
C PRO A 431 13.05 -67.09 -4.87
N GLN A 432 13.17 -66.60 -6.12
CA GLN A 432 13.42 -67.45 -7.32
C GLN A 432 13.39 -66.70 -8.68
N GLU A 433 14.42 -67.01 -9.46
CA GLU A 433 14.59 -67.08 -10.92
C GLU A 433 13.52 -66.54 -11.90
N SER A 434 13.99 -65.75 -12.88
CA SER A 434 13.97 -66.19 -14.29
C SER A 434 14.93 -65.37 -15.17
N GLN A 435 15.57 -66.12 -16.07
CA GLN A 435 16.63 -65.75 -17.01
C GLN A 435 16.15 -64.78 -18.11
N LYS A 436 17.06 -63.94 -18.64
CA LYS A 436 17.52 -64.04 -20.06
C LYS A 436 18.60 -63.00 -20.44
N VAL A 437 19.77 -63.56 -20.78
CA VAL A 437 20.55 -63.35 -22.02
C VAL A 437 21.30 -62.02 -22.26
N LYS A 438 22.62 -62.11 -21.97
CA LYS A 438 23.80 -61.85 -22.81
C LYS A 438 23.77 -60.77 -23.92
N ARG A 439 24.75 -59.86 -23.82
CA ARG A 439 25.81 -59.45 -24.79
C ARG A 439 25.99 -57.92 -24.65
N GLY A 440 27.17 -57.33 -24.51
CA GLY A 440 28.54 -57.79 -24.50
C GLY A 440 29.48 -56.57 -24.60
N LYS A 441 30.63 -56.68 -23.91
CA LYS A 441 31.94 -56.06 -24.17
C LYS A 441 32.12 -54.53 -24.26
N ARG A 442 32.98 -54.07 -23.33
CA ARG A 442 34.22 -53.27 -23.48
C ARG A 442 34.03 -51.75 -23.70
N ARG A 443 34.57 -50.93 -22.77
CA ARG A 443 35.89 -50.24 -22.79
C ARG A 443 35.98 -49.31 -24.01
N ALA A 444 36.42 -48.05 -23.97
CA ALA A 444 37.18 -47.22 -23.04
C ALA A 444 37.12 -45.79 -23.67
N VAL A 445 37.10 -44.71 -22.89
CA VAL A 445 38.19 -43.70 -22.82
C VAL A 445 38.17 -42.64 -23.93
N ASP A 446 38.10 -41.39 -23.44
CA ASP A 446 38.64 -40.11 -23.93
C ASP A 446 37.96 -39.21 -24.99
N ASN A 447 37.96 -37.92 -24.58
CA ASN A 447 38.04 -36.64 -25.28
C ASN A 447 36.83 -36.13 -26.08
N GLU A 448 36.14 -35.11 -25.54
CA GLU A 448 36.43 -33.68 -25.79
C GLU A 448 35.87 -32.80 -24.66
#